data_AF-A0AAU6RH95-F1
#
_entry.id   AF-A0AAU6RH95-F1
#
_cell.length_a   1.000
_cell.length_b   1.000
_cell.length_c   1.000
_cell.angle_alpha   90.00
_cell.angle_beta   90.00
_cell.angle_gamma   90.00
#
_symmetry.space_group_name_H-M   'P 1'
#
loop_
_entity.id
_entity.type
_entity.pdbx_description
1 polymer ?
#
loop_
_entity_poly.entity_id
_entity_poly.type
_entity_poly.pdbx_seq_one_letter_code
_entity_poly.pdbx_strand_id
1 'polypeptide(L)'
;MGLLDTAINMAAKQFTNKEGKTLSLPQSEADIIERRKRAESMLHNKSLMSSAAAVVPIPGLDVTADLKLMTDIIENINKEYGLSHKQVSGYADDIKQKIVFSAAKSGSDFIGKKVTKGFVAVVFKMMLRREALKQSKWVPVIGQAVSGTISYYMMKKLGEQHIDKCERVARDLIV
;
A
#
# COMPACT_ATOMS: atom_id res chain seq x y z
N MET A 1 28.68 -15.05 -0.18
CA MET A 1 27.80 -14.08 0.51
C MET A 1 27.92 -12.77 -0.24
N GLY A 2 27.00 -12.51 -1.17
CA GLY A 2 27.20 -11.56 -2.27
C GLY A 2 26.97 -10.11 -1.89
N LEU A 3 27.57 -9.19 -2.65
CA LEU A 3 27.31 -7.75 -2.57
C LEU A 3 25.80 -7.42 -2.72
N LEU A 4 25.08 -8.25 -3.47
CA LEU A 4 23.61 -8.18 -3.62
C LEU A 4 22.87 -8.46 -2.31
N ASP A 5 23.27 -9.48 -1.54
CA ASP A 5 22.64 -9.81 -0.25
C ASP A 5 22.83 -8.67 0.75
N THR A 6 23.98 -7.98 0.66
CA THR A 6 24.34 -6.86 1.55
C THR A 6 23.57 -5.60 1.19
N ALA A 7 23.38 -5.31 -0.10
CA ALA A 7 22.55 -4.20 -0.58
C ALA A 7 21.07 -4.41 -0.28
N ILE A 8 20.55 -5.63 -0.48
CA ILE A 8 19.18 -6.01 -0.13
C ILE A 8 18.95 -5.88 1.38
N ASN A 9 19.89 -6.35 2.20
CA ASN A 9 19.80 -6.21 3.64
C ASN A 9 19.96 -4.76 4.12
N MET A 10 20.81 -3.95 3.48
CA MET A 10 20.91 -2.51 3.80
C MET A 10 19.64 -1.75 3.43
N ALA A 11 19.06 -2.03 2.25
CA ALA A 11 17.78 -1.46 1.84
C ALA A 11 16.68 -1.89 2.82
N ALA A 12 16.53 -3.19 3.09
CA ALA A 12 15.56 -3.71 4.05
C ALA A 12 15.75 -3.14 5.47
N LYS A 13 17.00 -2.95 5.90
CA LYS A 13 17.36 -2.34 7.20
C LYS A 13 17.09 -0.83 7.23
N GLN A 14 17.28 -0.11 6.13
CA GLN A 14 16.89 1.31 6.01
C GLN A 14 15.38 1.49 5.97
N PHE A 15 14.65 0.61 5.28
CA PHE A 15 13.19 0.59 5.29
C PHE A 15 12.65 0.31 6.69
N THR A 16 13.13 -0.75 7.36
CA THR A 16 12.69 -1.10 8.72
C THR A 16 13.09 -0.06 9.79
N ASN A 17 14.25 0.59 9.67
CA ASN A 17 14.67 1.61 10.64
C ASN A 17 13.89 2.94 10.49
N LYS A 18 13.39 3.27 9.28
CA LYS A 18 12.49 4.41 9.08
C LYS A 18 11.05 4.12 9.52
N GLU A 19 10.56 2.90 9.35
CA GLU A 19 9.20 2.47 9.76
C GLU A 19 8.94 2.58 11.27
N GLY A 20 9.98 2.66 12.10
CA GLY A 20 9.86 2.75 13.57
C GLY A 20 9.68 4.15 14.16
N LYS A 21 9.78 5.24 13.36
CA LYS A 21 9.90 6.61 13.91
C LYS A 21 8.60 7.44 13.93
N THR A 22 7.54 7.03 13.25
CA THR A 22 6.31 7.83 13.12
C THR A 22 5.12 7.16 13.81
N LEU A 23 5.05 7.30 15.14
CA LEU A 23 3.89 6.89 15.94
C LEU A 23 2.76 7.94 15.94
N SER A 24 3.04 9.15 15.44
CA SER A 24 2.15 10.32 15.51
C SER A 24 1.57 10.73 14.15
N LEU A 25 0.40 11.37 14.21
CA LEU A 25 -0.22 12.06 13.07
C LEU A 25 0.71 13.15 12.53
N PRO A 26 0.62 13.49 11.23
CA PRO A 26 1.39 14.58 10.65
C PRO A 26 1.10 15.91 11.36
N GLN A 27 2.14 16.70 11.62
CA GLN A 27 2.03 17.93 12.41
C GLN A 27 2.04 19.22 11.57
N SER A 28 2.44 19.12 10.30
CA SER A 28 2.48 20.27 9.39
C SER A 28 2.41 19.83 7.93
N GLU A 29 2.18 20.79 7.04
CA GLU A 29 2.20 20.56 5.59
C GLU A 29 3.56 20.01 5.10
N ALA A 30 4.66 20.54 5.63
CA ALA A 30 6.00 20.03 5.31
C ALA A 30 6.17 18.56 5.71
N ASP A 31 5.58 18.18 6.85
CA ASP A 31 5.61 16.84 7.42
C ASP A 31 4.80 15.83 6.56
N ILE A 32 3.72 16.31 5.92
CA ILE A 32 2.93 15.56 4.94
C ILE A 32 3.72 15.32 3.65
N ILE A 33 4.37 16.35 3.11
CA ILE A 33 5.17 16.23 1.87
C ILE A 33 6.31 15.22 2.08
N GLU A 34 6.97 15.26 3.24
CA GLU A 34 8.05 14.32 3.54
C GLU A 34 7.53 12.88 3.67
N ARG A 35 6.38 12.67 4.33
CA ARG A 35 5.70 11.36 4.40
C ARG A 35 5.31 10.83 3.04
N ARG A 36 4.77 11.70 2.17
CA ARG A 36 4.42 11.34 0.80
C ARG A 36 5.63 10.80 0.05
N LYS A 37 6.76 11.52 0.10
CA LYS A 37 8.02 11.08 -0.54
C LYS A 37 8.48 9.72 -0.02
N ARG A 38 8.37 9.46 1.28
CA ARG A 38 8.73 8.16 1.88
C ARG A 38 7.77 7.05 1.44
N ALA A 39 6.46 7.32 1.43
CA ALA A 39 5.45 6.38 1.00
C ALA A 39 5.60 6.03 -0.49
N GLU A 40 5.82 7.01 -1.37
CA GLU A 40 6.05 6.81 -2.81
C GLU A 40 7.33 6.01 -3.07
N SER A 41 8.42 6.32 -2.35
CA SER A 41 9.67 5.56 -2.47
C SER A 41 9.50 4.11 -2.04
N MET A 42 8.76 3.84 -0.96
CA MET A 42 8.49 2.49 -0.49
C MET A 42 7.56 1.74 -1.47
N LEU A 43 6.52 2.40 -1.95
CA LEU A 43 5.58 1.88 -2.93
C LEU A 43 6.29 1.49 -4.23
N HIS A 44 7.19 2.34 -4.72
CA HIS A 44 7.97 2.07 -5.92
C HIS A 44 8.78 0.78 -5.78
N ASN A 45 9.54 0.64 -4.68
CA ASN A 45 10.39 -0.52 -4.46
C ASN A 45 9.58 -1.81 -4.28
N LYS A 46 8.47 -1.77 -3.53
CA LYS A 46 7.60 -2.95 -3.39
C LYS A 46 6.93 -3.30 -4.73
N SER A 47 6.45 -2.32 -5.49
CA SER A 47 5.86 -2.57 -6.82
C SER A 47 6.86 -3.22 -7.78
N LEU A 48 8.13 -2.84 -7.72
CA LEU A 48 9.20 -3.54 -8.45
C LEU A 48 9.34 -5.00 -8.01
N MET A 49 9.26 -5.29 -6.71
CA MET A 49 9.25 -6.67 -6.22
C MET A 49 8.05 -7.47 -6.75
N SER A 50 6.86 -6.86 -6.89
CA SER A 50 5.69 -7.50 -7.52
C SER A 50 5.97 -7.85 -8.97
N SER A 51 6.56 -6.94 -9.73
CA SER A 51 6.89 -7.20 -11.14
C SER A 51 7.87 -8.35 -11.29
N ALA A 52 8.86 -8.47 -10.39
CA ALA A 52 9.81 -9.57 -10.38
C ALA A 52 9.14 -10.90 -9.98
N ALA A 53 8.21 -10.88 -9.02
CA ALA A 53 7.44 -12.07 -8.64
C ALA A 53 6.56 -12.57 -9.79
N ALA A 54 5.93 -11.67 -10.54
CA ALA A 54 5.09 -11.99 -11.70
C ALA A 54 5.83 -12.59 -12.91
N VAL A 55 7.17 -12.61 -12.89
CA VAL A 55 8.00 -13.27 -13.92
C VAL A 55 8.15 -14.77 -13.65
N VAL A 56 7.90 -15.23 -12.42
CA VAL A 56 8.07 -16.63 -12.01
C VAL A 56 6.75 -17.38 -12.23
N PRO A 57 6.63 -18.28 -13.22
CA PRO A 57 5.35 -18.91 -13.55
C PRO A 57 5.04 -20.07 -12.59
N ILE A 58 4.64 -19.75 -11.35
CA ILE A 58 4.17 -20.75 -10.37
C ILE A 58 2.66 -20.55 -10.15
N PRO A 59 1.82 -21.51 -10.59
CA PRO A 59 0.37 -21.42 -10.42
C PRO A 59 -0.02 -21.15 -8.95
N GLY A 60 -0.73 -20.04 -8.72
CA GLY A 60 -1.26 -19.66 -7.41
C GLY A 60 -0.29 -18.93 -6.47
N LEU A 61 1.02 -18.95 -6.73
CA LEU A 61 2.00 -18.20 -5.95
C LEU A 61 1.86 -16.70 -6.17
N ASP A 62 1.79 -16.28 -7.43
CA ASP A 62 1.81 -14.87 -7.85
C ASP A 62 0.66 -14.09 -7.21
N VAL A 63 -0.55 -14.66 -7.22
CA VAL A 63 -1.74 -14.05 -6.62
C VAL A 63 -1.57 -13.88 -5.09
N THR A 64 -1.04 -14.89 -4.41
CA THR A 64 -0.86 -14.83 -2.95
C THR A 64 0.24 -13.86 -2.57
N ALA A 65 1.33 -13.85 -3.33
CA ALA A 65 2.45 -12.92 -3.18
C ALA A 65 2.01 -11.48 -3.43
N ASP A 66 1.27 -11.22 -4.52
CA ASP A 66 0.72 -9.91 -4.87
C ASP A 66 -0.25 -9.40 -3.79
N LEU A 67 -1.13 -10.28 -3.26
CA LEU A 67 -2.03 -9.92 -2.16
C LEU A 67 -1.28 -9.59 -0.87
N LYS A 68 -0.25 -10.36 -0.53
CA LYS A 68 0.60 -10.07 0.63
C LYS A 68 1.33 -8.75 0.45
N LEU A 69 1.95 -8.55 -0.71
CA LEU A 69 2.70 -7.34 -1.00
C LEU A 69 1.81 -6.10 -0.96
N MET A 70 0.61 -6.16 -1.53
CA MET A 70 -0.38 -5.09 -1.45
C MET A 70 -0.84 -4.84 -0.01
N THR A 71 -1.08 -5.90 0.76
CA THR A 71 -1.40 -5.78 2.20
C THR A 71 -0.29 -5.04 2.94
N ASP A 72 0.97 -5.41 2.69
CA ASP A 72 2.15 -4.79 3.32
C ASP A 72 2.32 -3.33 2.85
N ILE A 73 2.06 -3.00 1.58
CA ILE A 73 2.06 -1.63 1.05
C ILE A 73 1.04 -0.78 1.80
N ILE A 74 -0.22 -1.22 1.86
CA ILE A 74 -1.31 -0.48 2.51
C ILE A 74 -1.01 -0.28 3.99
N GLU A 75 -0.54 -1.32 4.68
CA GLU A 75 -0.20 -1.22 6.10
C GLU A 75 0.97 -0.25 6.33
N ASN A 76 1.99 -0.27 5.49
CA ASN A 76 3.14 0.61 5.63
C ASN A 76 2.79 2.07 5.29
N ILE A 77 1.94 2.32 4.29
CA ILE A 77 1.38 3.66 4.05
C ILE A 77 0.59 4.12 5.28
N ASN A 78 -0.30 3.28 5.82
CA ASN A 78 -1.06 3.63 7.01
C ASN A 78 -0.15 3.99 8.20
N LYS A 79 0.92 3.21 8.42
CA LYS A 79 1.90 3.49 9.49
C LYS A 79 2.59 4.83 9.29
N GLU A 80 3.01 5.14 8.06
CA GLU A 80 3.69 6.38 7.69
C GLU A 80 2.86 7.62 8.06
N TYR A 81 1.53 7.53 7.90
CA TYR A 81 0.60 8.61 8.22
C TYR A 81 0.02 8.57 9.64
N GLY A 82 0.40 7.61 10.49
CA GLY A 82 -0.24 7.46 11.82
C GLY A 82 -1.63 6.84 11.79
N LEU A 83 -2.05 6.30 10.64
CA LEU A 83 -3.42 5.86 10.36
C LEU A 83 -3.60 4.34 10.43
N SER A 84 -2.58 3.60 10.90
CA SER A 84 -2.70 2.15 11.09
C SER A 84 -3.68 1.82 12.21
N HIS A 85 -4.30 0.64 12.14
CA HIS A 85 -5.25 0.19 13.15
C HIS A 85 -4.70 0.29 14.59
N LYS A 86 -3.43 -0.11 14.80
CA LYS A 86 -2.78 -0.05 16.11
C LYS A 86 -2.62 1.39 16.61
N GLN A 87 -2.26 2.32 15.72
CA GLN A 87 -2.08 3.73 16.06
C GLN A 87 -3.44 4.38 16.35
N VAL A 88 -4.42 4.17 15.46
CA VAL A 88 -5.78 4.71 15.63
C VAL A 88 -6.41 4.18 16.91
N SER A 89 -6.26 2.89 17.24
CA SER A 89 -6.78 2.34 18.50
C SER A 89 -6.16 2.96 19.76
N GLY A 90 -4.93 3.47 19.65
CA GLY A 90 -4.21 4.11 20.75
C GLY A 90 -4.48 5.60 20.93
N TYR A 91 -5.13 6.27 19.98
CA TYR A 91 -5.48 7.68 20.10
C TYR A 91 -6.66 7.91 21.05
N ALA A 92 -6.81 9.16 21.51
CA ALA A 92 -8.00 9.59 22.26
C ALA A 92 -9.27 9.51 21.38
N ASP A 93 -10.42 9.37 22.02
CA ASP A 93 -11.68 9.07 21.31
C ASP A 93 -12.16 10.20 20.39
N ASP A 94 -11.85 11.44 20.73
CA ASP A 94 -12.09 12.62 19.88
C ASP A 94 -11.28 12.57 18.58
N ILE A 95 -9.99 12.23 18.66
CA ILE A 95 -9.10 12.09 17.51
C ILE A 95 -9.52 10.89 16.66
N LYS A 96 -9.87 9.76 17.29
CA LYS A 96 -10.41 8.58 16.59
C LYS A 96 -11.64 8.91 15.77
N GLN A 97 -12.61 9.62 16.35
CA GLN A 97 -13.83 10.01 15.64
C GLN A 97 -13.53 10.91 14.44
N LYS A 98 -12.62 11.88 14.59
CA LYS A 98 -12.17 12.72 13.47
C LYS A 98 -11.51 11.91 12.35
N ILE A 99 -10.64 10.97 12.70
CA ILE A 99 -9.98 10.06 11.73
C ILE A 99 -11.03 9.23 11.00
N VAL A 100 -11.96 8.59 11.71
CA VAL A 100 -13.00 7.74 11.09
C VAL A 100 -13.91 8.57 10.19
N PHE A 101 -14.30 9.75 10.62
CA PHE A 101 -15.14 10.65 9.83
C PHE A 101 -14.42 11.12 8.56
N SER A 102 -13.18 11.60 8.66
CA SER A 102 -12.41 12.04 7.51
C SER A 102 -12.06 10.87 6.57
N ALA A 103 -11.81 9.68 7.11
CA ALA A 103 -11.63 8.46 6.31
C ALA A 103 -12.89 8.11 5.50
N ALA A 104 -14.07 8.20 6.12
CA ALA A 104 -15.34 8.00 5.43
C ALA A 104 -15.57 9.04 4.32
N LYS A 105 -15.32 10.33 4.62
CA LYS A 105 -15.39 11.43 3.65
C LYS A 105 -14.42 11.26 2.47
N SER A 106 -13.23 10.72 2.74
CA SER A 106 -12.21 10.45 1.73
C SER A 106 -12.46 9.15 0.96
N GLY A 107 -13.48 8.36 1.32
CA GLY A 107 -13.80 7.07 0.72
C GLY A 107 -12.69 6.03 0.93
N SER A 108 -12.03 6.06 2.10
CA SER A 108 -10.97 5.12 2.45
C SER A 108 -11.47 4.02 3.38
N ASP A 109 -11.56 2.80 2.85
CA ASP A 109 -11.91 1.62 3.64
C ASP A 109 -10.72 1.02 4.41
N PHE A 110 -9.50 1.50 4.14
CA PHE A 110 -8.27 0.93 4.69
C PHE A 110 -7.71 1.71 5.89
N ILE A 111 -8.19 2.92 6.15
CA ILE A 111 -7.72 3.77 7.26
C ILE A 111 -8.38 3.33 8.57
N GLY A 112 -7.60 3.16 9.64
CA GLY A 112 -8.08 2.80 10.99
C GLY A 112 -8.62 1.37 11.15
N LYS A 113 -8.83 0.62 10.06
CA LYS A 113 -9.26 -0.78 10.07
C LYS A 113 -8.07 -1.73 9.98
N LYS A 114 -8.23 -2.94 10.53
CA LYS A 114 -7.23 -4.00 10.44
C LYS A 114 -7.12 -4.46 8.97
N VAL A 115 -6.03 -4.09 8.32
CA VAL A 115 -5.73 -4.53 6.95
C VAL A 115 -5.37 -6.01 7.03
N THR A 116 -6.26 -6.88 6.56
CA THR A 116 -6.05 -8.33 6.53
C THR A 116 -5.96 -8.80 5.09
N LYS A 117 -5.23 -9.91 4.86
CA LYS A 117 -5.13 -10.54 3.54
C LYS A 117 -6.51 -10.83 2.94
N GLY A 118 -7.47 -11.30 3.76
CA GLY A 118 -8.84 -11.59 3.32
C GLY A 118 -9.59 -10.33 2.87
N PHE A 119 -9.43 -9.22 3.58
CA PHE A 119 -10.03 -7.94 3.19
C PHE A 119 -9.45 -7.43 1.86
N VAL A 120 -8.12 -7.44 1.73
CA VAL A 120 -7.43 -7.06 0.48
C VAL A 120 -7.85 -7.99 -0.67
N ALA A 121 -7.97 -9.29 -0.42
CA ALA A 121 -8.42 -10.27 -1.42
C ALA A 121 -9.85 -10.00 -1.91
N VAL A 122 -10.78 -9.59 -1.03
CA VAL A 122 -12.14 -9.22 -1.42
C VAL A 122 -12.14 -7.98 -2.30
N VAL A 123 -11.39 -6.93 -1.92
CA VAL A 123 -11.25 -5.70 -2.73
C VAL A 123 -10.62 -6.02 -4.08
N PHE A 124 -9.56 -6.81 -4.09
CA PHE A 124 -8.88 -7.24 -5.31
C PHE A 124 -9.82 -8.04 -6.22
N LYS A 125 -10.59 -8.99 -5.66
CA LYS A 125 -11.59 -9.78 -6.41
C LYS A 125 -12.71 -8.91 -6.98
N MET A 126 -13.14 -7.88 -6.25
CA MET A 126 -14.15 -6.94 -6.74
C MET A 126 -13.63 -6.13 -7.92
N MET A 127 -12.37 -5.68 -7.86
CA MET A 127 -11.69 -5.00 -8.95
C MET A 127 -11.49 -5.92 -10.15
N LEU A 128 -10.96 -7.13 -9.94
CA LEU A 128 -10.82 -8.13 -10.99
C LEU A 128 -12.16 -8.44 -11.67
N ARG A 129 -13.25 -8.57 -10.92
CA ARG A 129 -14.59 -8.74 -11.50
C ARG A 129 -15.00 -7.52 -12.32
N ARG A 130 -14.79 -6.30 -11.83
CA ARG A 130 -15.12 -5.08 -12.58
C ARG A 130 -14.36 -4.98 -13.89
N GLU A 131 -13.07 -5.30 -13.88
CA GLU A 131 -12.23 -5.27 -15.07
C GLU A 131 -12.50 -6.47 -16.01
N ALA A 132 -12.78 -7.65 -15.47
CA ALA A 132 -13.21 -8.82 -16.26
C ALA A 132 -14.57 -8.62 -16.92
N LEU A 133 -15.52 -7.94 -16.24
CA LEU A 133 -16.81 -7.59 -16.82
C LEU A 133 -16.70 -6.52 -17.92
N LYS A 134 -15.65 -5.70 -17.91
CA LYS A 134 -15.35 -4.72 -18.98
C LYS A 134 -14.61 -5.33 -20.18
N GLN A 135 -14.07 -6.54 -20.06
CA GLN A 135 -13.25 -7.18 -21.10
C GLN A 135 -13.78 -8.61 -21.35
N SER A 136 -14.74 -8.75 -22.28
CA SER A 136 -15.33 -10.04 -22.69
C SER A 136 -14.38 -10.97 -23.46
N LYS A 137 -13.12 -10.56 -23.67
CA LYS A 137 -12.12 -11.30 -24.45
C LYS A 137 -10.80 -11.35 -23.71
N TRP A 138 -10.65 -12.35 -22.84
CA TRP A 138 -9.33 -12.75 -22.39
C TRP A 138 -8.59 -13.37 -23.58
N VAL A 139 -7.58 -12.67 -24.10
CA VAL A 139 -6.56 -13.26 -24.96
C VAL A 139 -5.61 -14.01 -24.03
N PRO A 140 -5.64 -15.36 -24.01
CA PRO A 140 -4.70 -16.11 -23.21
C PRO A 140 -3.32 -15.93 -23.85
N VAL A 141 -2.30 -15.68 -23.02
CA VAL A 141 -0.89 -15.63 -23.43
C VAL A 141 -0.50 -14.35 -24.20
N ILE A 142 -0.31 -13.26 -23.46
CA ILE A 142 0.53 -12.16 -23.93
C ILE A 142 1.64 -11.98 -22.89
N GLY A 143 2.77 -12.67 -23.11
CA GLY A 143 4.12 -12.47 -22.55
C GLY A 143 4.31 -12.22 -21.04
N GLN A 144 5.23 -12.98 -20.42
CA GLN A 144 5.71 -12.76 -19.04
C GLN A 144 6.23 -11.32 -18.79
N ALA A 145 6.69 -10.62 -19.83
CA ALA A 145 7.09 -9.22 -19.74
C ALA A 145 5.91 -8.26 -19.56
N VAL A 146 4.76 -8.55 -20.19
CA VAL A 146 3.55 -7.72 -20.10
C VAL A 146 2.87 -7.91 -18.75
N SER A 147 2.80 -9.14 -18.21
CA SER A 147 2.25 -9.41 -16.88
C SER A 147 3.00 -8.67 -15.76
N GLY A 148 4.34 -8.64 -15.81
CA GLY A 148 5.15 -7.89 -14.86
C GLY A 148 4.87 -6.38 -14.87
N THR A 149 4.72 -5.78 -16.06
CA THR A 149 4.39 -4.35 -16.18
C THR A 149 2.98 -4.00 -15.69
N ILE A 150 2.00 -4.86 -15.97
CA ILE A 150 0.62 -4.68 -15.51
C ILE A 150 0.57 -4.79 -13.98
N SER A 151 1.26 -5.79 -13.40
CA SER A 151 1.34 -5.97 -11.95
C SER A 151 1.98 -4.74 -11.28
N TYR A 152 3.12 -4.27 -11.78
CA TYR A 152 3.75 -3.03 -11.29
C TYR A 152 2.79 -1.85 -11.34
N TYR A 153 2.15 -1.62 -12.50
CA TYR A 153 1.26 -0.49 -12.70
C TYR A 153 0.05 -0.54 -11.77
N MET A 154 -0.55 -1.72 -11.59
CA MET A 154 -1.69 -1.90 -10.70
C MET A 154 -1.30 -1.66 -9.24
N MET A 155 -0.18 -2.21 -8.79
CA MET A 155 0.35 -2.00 -7.44
C MET A 155 0.61 -0.51 -7.18
N LYS A 156 1.33 0.14 -8.10
CA LYS A 156 1.68 1.56 -8.02
C LYS A 156 0.43 2.44 -8.00
N LYS A 157 -0.49 2.25 -8.94
CA LYS A 157 -1.72 3.05 -9.04
C LYS A 157 -2.59 2.95 -7.79
N LEU A 158 -2.77 1.74 -7.25
CA LEU A 158 -3.56 1.54 -6.03
C LEU A 158 -2.88 2.13 -4.80
N GLY A 159 -1.55 1.97 -4.70
CA GLY A 159 -0.77 2.57 -3.64
C GLY A 159 -0.84 4.09 -3.67
N GLU A 160 -0.66 4.72 -4.83
CA GLU A 160 -0.74 6.18 -5.01
C GLU A 160 -2.13 6.71 -4.62
N GLN A 161 -3.19 6.05 -5.08
CA GLN A 161 -4.56 6.40 -4.68
C GLN A 161 -4.78 6.28 -3.17
N HIS A 162 -4.15 5.31 -2.51
CA HIS A 162 -4.23 5.16 -1.07
C HIS A 162 -3.42 6.23 -0.33
N ILE A 163 -2.23 6.59 -0.85
CA ILE A 163 -1.42 7.71 -0.35
C ILE A 163 -2.25 9.01 -0.40
N ASP A 164 -2.90 9.31 -1.51
CA ASP A 164 -3.73 10.51 -1.67
C ASP A 164 -4.87 10.57 -0.64
N LYS A 165 -5.49 9.43 -0.34
CA LYS A 165 -6.55 9.34 0.68
C LYS A 165 -6.00 9.55 2.09
N CYS A 166 -4.87 8.93 2.43
CA CYS A 166 -4.23 9.11 3.72
C CYS A 166 -3.76 10.56 3.92
N GLU A 167 -3.23 11.18 2.87
CA GLU A 167 -2.84 12.58 2.87
C GLU A 167 -4.04 13.51 3.06
N ARG A 168 -5.16 13.26 2.35
CA ARG A 168 -6.38 14.04 2.54
C ARG A 168 -6.89 13.94 3.99
N VAL A 169 -6.88 12.74 4.56
CA VAL A 169 -7.24 12.55 5.97
C VAL A 169 -6.29 13.26 6.90
N ALA A 170 -4.98 13.19 6.65
CA ALA A 170 -3.99 13.91 7.45
C ALA A 170 -4.18 15.44 7.39
N ARG A 171 -4.42 16.00 6.20
CA ARG A 171 -4.68 17.44 6.02
C ARG A 171 -5.93 17.90 6.74
N ASP A 172 -7.00 17.10 6.74
CA ASP A 172 -8.24 17.41 7.49
C ASP A 172 -8.03 17.41 9.02
N LEU A 173 -6.92 16.82 9.52
CA LEU A 173 -6.60 16.73 10.94
C LEU A 173 -5.60 17.80 11.42
N ILE A 174 -4.84 18.39 10.50
CA ILE A 174 -3.98 19.55 10.80
C ILE A 174 -4.88 20.78 10.81
N VAL A 175 -5.02 21.39 11.99
CA VAL A 175 -5.73 22.67 12.20
C VAL A 175 -4.70 23.78 12.34
#